data_AF-A0A924N5I0-F1
#
_entry.id   AF-A0A924N5I0-F1
#
_cell.length_a   1.000
_cell.length_b   1.000
_cell.length_c   1.000
_cell.angle_alpha   90.00
_cell.angle_beta   90.00
_cell.angle_gamma   90.00
#
_symmetry.space_group_name_H-M   'P 1'
#
loop_
_entity.id
_entity.type
_entity.pdbx_description
1 polymer ?
#
loop_
_entity_poly.entity_id
_entity_poly.type
_entity_poly.pdbx_seq_one_letter_code
_entity_poly.pdbx_strand_id
1 'polypeptide(L)'
;MHVQRTLWVAILTAGVCLAPRAPLAAQTGKERVPIVIPPVEVVATRIPEAPHDVPASIEVITGSDLRARNATTLREALALAAGISIAPGGDAGPASAVPEIWGLREMDAFLLVVDGIPWGGAFNPAVASLSLQDIERIEILRGPAPVTYGATSFVGVIHVVHRAAAARAQYAEAHGATFGSGGGAVDLALPAAGTWNSRLSG
;
A
#
# COMPACT_ATOMS: atom_id res chain seq x y z
N MET A 1 -17.03 -26.81 77.27
CA MET A 1 -17.00 -25.69 76.29
C MET A 1 -16.83 -24.39 77.05
N HIS A 2 -15.63 -23.77 76.99
CA HIS A 2 -15.46 -22.32 76.90
C HIS A 2 -13.98 -22.02 76.72
N VAL A 3 -13.70 -21.39 75.58
CA VAL A 3 -12.39 -21.08 75.01
C VAL A 3 -11.78 -19.87 75.73
N GLN A 4 -10.50 -19.99 76.10
CA GLN A 4 -9.69 -18.89 76.63
C GLN A 4 -9.23 -17.96 75.50
N ARG A 5 -9.45 -16.65 75.68
CA ARG A 5 -8.92 -15.59 74.82
C ARG A 5 -7.63 -15.07 75.46
N THR A 6 -6.51 -15.26 74.78
CA THR A 6 -5.22 -14.67 75.15
C THR A 6 -4.83 -13.65 74.09
N LEU A 7 -4.76 -12.38 74.50
CA LEU A 7 -4.15 -11.30 73.73
C LEU A 7 -2.63 -11.50 73.70
N TRP A 8 -2.03 -11.29 72.53
CA TRP A 8 -0.59 -11.04 72.41
C TRP A 8 -0.34 -9.77 71.59
N VAL A 9 0.46 -8.90 72.20
CA VAL A 9 1.04 -7.66 71.66
C VAL A 9 2.20 -8.02 70.74
N ALA A 10 2.29 -7.36 69.58
CA ALA A 10 3.48 -7.43 68.70
C ALA A 10 3.93 -6.03 68.28
N ILE A 11 4.84 -5.50 69.10
CA ILE A 11 6.08 -4.74 68.82
C ILE A 11 6.19 -4.03 67.45
N LEU A 12 6.25 -2.68 67.51
CA LEU A 12 6.74 -1.78 66.46
C LEU A 12 8.27 -1.94 66.29
N THR A 13 8.73 -2.16 65.05
CA THR A 13 10.13 -1.94 64.65
C THR A 13 10.19 -0.87 63.57
N ALA A 14 10.96 0.19 63.85
CA ALA A 14 11.23 1.29 62.95
C ALA A 14 12.23 0.85 61.86
N GLY A 15 11.75 0.70 60.62
CA GLY A 15 12.57 0.45 59.45
C GLY A 15 13.13 1.75 58.89
N VAL A 16 14.46 1.90 58.92
CA VAL A 16 15.20 2.98 58.26
C VAL A 16 15.09 2.78 56.74
N CYS A 17 14.35 3.64 56.04
CA CYS A 17 14.27 3.64 54.58
C CYS A 17 15.55 4.24 53.98
N LEU A 18 16.50 3.38 53.60
CA LEU A 18 17.62 3.74 52.73
C LEU A 18 17.12 3.70 51.27
N ALA A 19 16.78 4.87 50.71
CA ALA A 19 16.38 4.97 49.30
C ALA A 19 17.61 4.77 48.38
N PRO A 20 17.55 3.89 47.36
CA PRO A 20 18.62 3.76 46.39
C PRO A 20 18.67 5.01 45.51
N ARG A 21 19.83 5.70 45.49
CA ARG A 21 20.14 6.75 44.52
C ARG A 21 20.24 6.11 43.13
N ALA A 22 19.25 6.36 42.27
CA ALA A 22 19.34 6.02 40.86
C ALA A 22 20.49 6.82 40.22
N PRO A 23 21.33 6.22 39.36
CA PRO A 23 22.30 6.97 38.58
C PRO A 23 21.56 7.90 37.63
N LEU A 24 21.95 9.18 37.62
CA LEU A 24 21.50 10.16 36.64
C LEU A 24 22.00 9.72 35.27
N ALA A 25 21.15 9.04 34.49
CA ALA A 25 21.45 8.73 33.10
C ALA A 25 21.57 10.06 32.35
N ALA A 26 22.79 10.41 31.95
CA ALA A 26 23.05 11.46 31.00
C ALA A 26 22.26 11.13 29.71
N GLN A 27 21.39 12.05 29.29
CA GLN A 27 20.67 11.91 28.02
C GLN A 27 21.67 12.11 26.89
N THR A 28 22.31 11.03 26.45
CA THR A 28 23.08 11.02 25.22
C THR A 28 22.12 11.35 24.08
N GLY A 29 22.30 12.52 23.45
CA GLY A 29 21.49 12.96 22.33
C GLY A 29 21.46 11.86 21.27
N LYS A 30 20.27 11.31 21.02
CA LYS A 30 20.04 10.28 20.01
C LYS A 30 20.50 10.83 18.67
N GLU A 31 21.63 10.29 18.17
CA GLU A 31 22.20 10.66 16.88
C GLU A 31 21.11 10.53 15.81
N ARG A 32 20.78 11.66 15.17
CA ARG A 32 19.73 11.71 14.16
C ARG A 32 20.30 11.11 12.89
N VAL A 33 20.23 9.79 12.78
CA VAL A 33 20.54 9.08 11.54
C VAL A 33 19.67 9.70 10.44
N PRO A 34 20.26 10.25 9.37
CA PRO A 34 19.49 10.81 8.27
C PRO A 34 18.61 9.70 7.68
N ILE A 35 17.30 9.96 7.63
CA ILE A 35 16.36 9.07 6.96
C ILE A 35 16.64 9.20 5.47
N VAL A 36 17.34 8.21 4.90
CA VAL A 36 17.51 8.09 3.46
C VAL A 36 16.19 7.59 2.90
N ILE A 37 15.43 8.48 2.27
CA ILE A 37 14.23 8.11 1.52
C ILE A 37 14.72 7.58 0.16
N PRO A 38 14.45 6.31 -0.18
CA PRO A 38 14.82 5.79 -1.49
C PRO A 38 14.10 6.60 -2.58
N PRO A 39 14.78 6.94 -3.69
CA PRO A 39 14.15 7.65 -4.79
C PRO A 39 13.00 6.80 -5.34
N VAL A 40 11.83 7.40 -5.49
CA VAL A 40 10.72 6.80 -6.24
C VAL A 40 10.95 7.16 -7.69
N GLU A 41 11.16 6.16 -8.53
CA GLU A 41 11.19 6.32 -9.98
C GLU A 41 9.84 5.94 -10.55
N VAL A 42 9.38 6.70 -11.54
CA VAL A 42 8.17 6.43 -12.31
C VAL A 42 8.56 5.97 -13.71
N VAL A 43 7.80 5.04 -14.24
CA VAL A 43 7.99 4.45 -15.57
C VAL A 43 6.81 4.70 -16.50
N ALA A 44 5.85 5.52 -16.07
CA ALA A 44 4.69 5.93 -16.85
C ALA A 44 5.04 6.71 -18.13
N THR A 45 6.29 7.10 -18.37
CA THR A 45 6.78 7.66 -19.65
C THR A 45 7.61 6.66 -20.45
N ARG A 46 7.70 5.41 -20.00
CA ARG A 46 8.60 4.33 -20.46
C ARG A 46 10.08 4.53 -20.16
N ILE A 47 10.45 5.62 -19.51
CA ILE A 47 11.81 5.88 -19.05
C ILE A 47 11.74 5.99 -17.52
N PRO A 48 12.61 5.30 -16.77
CA PRO A 48 12.71 5.50 -15.32
C PRO A 48 13.25 6.91 -15.03
N GLU A 49 12.42 7.75 -14.42
CA GLU A 49 12.76 9.12 -14.04
C GLU A 49 12.09 9.50 -12.72
N ALA A 50 12.60 10.53 -12.04
CA ALA A 50 11.97 10.99 -10.82
C ALA A 50 10.64 11.71 -11.15
N PRO A 51 9.59 11.58 -10.31
CA PRO A 51 8.28 12.19 -10.56
C PRO A 51 8.32 13.70 -10.82
N HIS A 52 9.31 14.41 -10.30
CA HIS A 52 9.47 15.86 -10.46
C HIS A 52 10.21 16.26 -11.74
N ASP A 53 10.89 15.32 -12.39
CA ASP A 53 11.58 15.55 -13.66
C ASP A 53 10.64 15.29 -14.85
N VAL A 54 9.54 14.56 -14.62
CA VAL A 54 8.58 14.24 -15.67
C VAL A 54 7.78 15.50 -16.05
N PRO A 55 7.73 15.88 -17.34
CA PRO A 55 6.96 17.04 -17.81
C PRO A 55 5.45 16.73 -17.90
N ALA A 56 4.90 15.95 -16.97
CA ALA A 56 3.50 15.55 -16.93
C ALA A 56 3.02 15.38 -15.48
N SER A 57 1.71 15.48 -15.26
CA SER A 57 1.13 15.27 -13.94
C SER A 57 1.06 13.77 -13.62
N ILE A 58 2.02 13.28 -12.83
CA ILE A 58 2.03 11.90 -12.32
C ILE A 58 1.63 11.86 -10.84
N GLU A 59 0.79 10.89 -10.49
CA GLU A 59 0.54 10.49 -9.10
C GLU A 59 0.94 9.02 -8.91
N VAL A 60 1.54 8.72 -7.76
CA VAL A 60 1.97 7.38 -7.40
C VAL A 60 1.23 6.94 -6.16
N ILE A 61 0.50 5.83 -6.28
CA ILE A 61 -0.15 5.16 -5.14
C ILE A 61 0.68 3.92 -4.83
N THR A 62 1.34 3.89 -3.68
CA THR A 62 2.21 2.76 -3.32
C THR A 62 1.40 1.57 -2.84
N GLY A 63 1.94 0.35 -2.95
CA GLY A 63 1.32 -0.83 -2.38
C GLY A 63 1.09 -0.71 -0.86
N SER A 64 1.96 0.02 -0.15
CA SER A 64 1.76 0.36 1.26
C SER A 64 0.53 1.23 1.48
N ASP A 65 0.27 2.21 0.61
CA ASP A 65 -0.94 3.04 0.70
C ASP A 65 -2.20 2.23 0.45
N LEU A 66 -2.15 1.31 -0.53
CA LEU A 66 -3.27 0.40 -0.83
C LEU A 66 -3.63 -0.46 0.38
N ARG A 67 -2.63 -1.06 1.04
CA ARG A 67 -2.83 -1.83 2.27
C ARG A 67 -3.33 -0.97 3.42
N ALA A 68 -2.72 0.19 3.64
CA ALA A 68 -3.10 1.10 4.73
C ALA A 68 -4.57 1.55 4.62
N ARG A 69 -5.11 1.59 3.41
CA ARG A 69 -6.51 1.96 3.13
C ARG A 69 -7.41 0.77 2.84
N ASN A 70 -6.90 -0.46 2.94
CA ASN A 70 -7.59 -1.70 2.60
C ASN A 70 -8.26 -1.63 1.21
N ALA A 71 -7.56 -1.05 0.23
CA ALA A 71 -7.99 -0.96 -1.15
C ALA A 71 -7.68 -2.28 -1.86
N THR A 72 -8.72 -3.09 -2.08
CA THR A 72 -8.60 -4.47 -2.60
C THR A 72 -8.86 -4.56 -4.11
N THR A 73 -9.47 -3.53 -4.69
CA THR A 73 -9.79 -3.45 -6.12
C THR A 73 -9.14 -2.24 -6.78
N LEU A 74 -8.82 -2.33 -8.07
CA LEU A 74 -8.29 -1.18 -8.82
C LEU A 74 -9.22 0.03 -8.74
N ARG A 75 -10.54 -0.19 -8.71
CA ARG A 75 -11.53 0.86 -8.46
C ARG A 75 -11.27 1.60 -7.15
N GLU A 76 -11.11 0.87 -6.05
CA GLU A 76 -10.85 1.46 -4.74
C GLU A 76 -9.51 2.19 -4.71
N ALA A 77 -8.49 1.63 -5.36
CA ALA A 77 -7.20 2.28 -5.50
C ALA A 77 -7.30 3.61 -6.25
N LEU A 78 -7.98 3.64 -7.41
CA LEU A 78 -8.14 4.84 -8.23
C LEU A 78 -9.01 5.90 -7.55
N ALA A 79 -9.96 5.51 -6.69
CA ALA A 79 -10.74 6.44 -5.90
C ALA A 79 -9.90 7.23 -4.86
N LEU A 80 -8.66 6.79 -4.58
CA LEU A 80 -7.72 7.52 -3.74
C LEU A 80 -7.02 8.66 -4.51
N ALA A 81 -6.99 8.56 -5.83
CA ALA A 81 -6.24 9.49 -6.68
C ALA A 81 -6.98 10.81 -6.86
N ALA A 82 -6.23 11.90 -6.93
CA ALA A 82 -6.81 13.21 -7.17
C ALA A 82 -7.34 13.33 -8.62
N GLY A 83 -8.57 13.83 -8.78
CA GLY A 83 -9.18 14.09 -10.09
C GLY A 83 -9.67 12.84 -10.83
N ILE A 84 -9.72 11.70 -10.14
CA ILE A 84 -10.33 10.47 -10.64
C ILE A 84 -11.58 10.17 -9.80
N SER A 85 -12.69 9.93 -10.51
CA SER A 85 -13.92 9.45 -9.92
C SER A 85 -14.25 8.10 -10.55
N ILE A 86 -14.77 7.17 -9.77
CA ILE A 86 -15.24 5.91 -10.31
C ILE A 86 -16.52 5.51 -9.60
N ALA A 87 -17.56 5.25 -10.39
CA ALA A 87 -18.86 4.91 -9.84
C ALA A 87 -18.77 3.55 -9.12
N PRO A 88 -19.44 3.40 -7.96
CA PRO A 88 -19.64 2.08 -7.38
C PRO A 88 -20.48 1.27 -8.38
N GLY A 89 -19.94 0.15 -8.84
CA GLY A 89 -20.61 -0.63 -9.87
C GLY A 89 -22.00 -1.09 -9.45
N GLY A 90 -22.99 -0.84 -10.30
CA GLY A 90 -24.37 -1.27 -10.08
C GLY A 90 -24.74 -2.50 -10.90
N ASP A 91 -26.03 -2.79 -10.90
CA ASP A 91 -26.76 -3.68 -11.82
C ASP A 91 -26.48 -3.42 -13.32
N ALA A 92 -25.84 -2.30 -13.66
CA ALA A 92 -25.44 -1.91 -15.01
C ALA A 92 -24.17 -2.63 -15.56
N GLY A 93 -23.59 -3.60 -14.84
CA GLY A 93 -22.50 -4.44 -15.36
C GLY A 93 -21.11 -3.78 -15.39
N PRO A 94 -20.14 -4.38 -16.11
CA PRO A 94 -18.71 -4.00 -16.10
C PRO A 94 -18.43 -2.55 -16.49
N ALA A 95 -19.34 -1.92 -17.25
CA ALA A 95 -19.25 -0.52 -17.66
C ALA A 95 -19.20 0.46 -16.47
N SER A 96 -19.65 0.02 -15.29
CA SER A 96 -19.56 0.83 -14.08
C SER A 96 -18.14 0.91 -13.49
N ALA A 97 -17.19 0.12 -14.01
CA ALA A 97 -15.78 0.14 -13.59
C ALA A 97 -14.91 1.09 -14.44
N VAL A 98 -15.50 1.91 -15.32
CA VAL A 98 -14.78 2.89 -16.12
C VAL A 98 -14.45 4.11 -15.25
N PRO A 99 -13.16 4.43 -15.02
CA PRO A 99 -12.77 5.64 -14.32
C PRO A 99 -13.14 6.87 -15.15
N GLU A 100 -13.73 7.85 -14.47
CA GLU A 100 -13.91 9.19 -14.95
C GLU A 100 -12.69 10.01 -14.56
N ILE A 101 -11.97 10.50 -15.56
CA ILE A 101 -10.74 11.27 -15.38
C ILE A 101 -11.00 12.64 -16.02
N TRP A 102 -10.94 13.71 -15.23
CA TRP A 102 -11.26 15.08 -15.69
C TRP A 102 -12.65 15.26 -16.33
N GLY A 103 -13.65 14.50 -15.86
CA GLY A 103 -15.02 14.59 -16.37
C GLY A 103 -15.31 13.74 -17.61
N LEU A 104 -14.30 13.06 -18.18
CA LEU A 104 -14.48 12.15 -19.30
C LEU A 104 -14.51 10.70 -18.81
N ARG A 105 -15.61 10.01 -19.09
CA ARG A 105 -15.85 8.62 -18.70
C ARG A 105 -16.15 7.79 -19.94
N GLU A 106 -15.09 7.30 -20.57
CA GLU A 106 -15.15 6.48 -21.78
C GLU A 106 -14.12 5.35 -21.68
N MET A 107 -14.43 4.18 -22.23
CA MET A 107 -13.60 2.97 -22.08
C MET A 107 -12.26 3.06 -22.81
N ASP A 108 -12.22 3.83 -23.89
CA ASP A 108 -11.05 4.04 -24.75
C ASP A 108 -10.39 5.40 -24.52
N ALA A 109 -10.85 6.18 -23.53
CA ALA A 109 -10.26 7.46 -23.16
C ALA A 109 -8.95 7.33 -22.36
N PHE A 110 -8.74 6.20 -21.68
CA PHE A 110 -7.54 5.94 -20.89
C PHE A 110 -7.00 4.54 -21.19
N LEU A 111 -5.68 4.37 -21.02
CA LEU A 111 -5.04 3.07 -21.17
C LEU A 111 -4.68 2.49 -19.81
N LEU A 112 -5.14 1.26 -19.54
CA LEU A 112 -4.68 0.45 -18.42
C LEU A 112 -3.51 -0.44 -18.87
N VAL A 113 -2.38 -0.28 -18.20
CA VAL A 113 -1.15 -1.00 -18.49
C VAL A 113 -0.69 -1.71 -17.24
N VAL A 114 -0.28 -2.96 -17.38
CA VAL A 114 0.34 -3.77 -16.33
C VAL A 114 1.73 -4.12 -16.81
N ASP A 115 2.76 -3.66 -16.09
CA ASP A 115 4.18 -3.89 -16.44
C ASP A 115 4.55 -3.58 -17.91
N GLY A 116 3.92 -2.55 -18.48
CA GLY A 116 4.15 -2.12 -19.86
C GLY A 116 3.22 -2.75 -20.91
N ILE A 117 2.36 -3.70 -20.52
CA ILE A 117 1.44 -4.40 -21.44
C ILE A 117 -0.02 -3.96 -21.18
N PRO A 118 -0.80 -3.61 -22.23
CA PRO A 118 -2.22 -3.30 -22.07
C PRO A 118 -3.00 -4.45 -21.43
N TRP A 119 -3.71 -4.18 -20.34
CA TRP A 119 -4.49 -5.18 -19.61
C TRP A 119 -5.96 -5.20 -20.05
N GLY A 120 -6.45 -6.33 -20.54
CA GLY A 120 -7.79 -6.46 -21.13
C GLY A 120 -7.90 -5.99 -22.59
N GLY A 121 -6.91 -5.21 -23.06
CA GLY A 121 -6.83 -4.67 -24.41
C GLY A 121 -6.88 -3.14 -24.42
N ALA A 122 -6.42 -2.53 -25.51
CA ALA A 122 -6.28 -1.07 -25.59
C ALA A 122 -7.62 -0.31 -25.50
N PHE A 123 -8.70 -0.89 -26.04
CA PHE A 123 -10.03 -0.30 -26.13
C PHE A 123 -11.04 -0.90 -25.13
N ASN A 124 -10.64 -1.93 -24.38
CA ASN A 124 -11.50 -2.62 -23.43
C ASN A 124 -10.71 -3.01 -22.17
N PRO A 125 -10.31 -2.01 -21.37
CA PRO A 125 -9.48 -2.25 -20.19
C PRO A 125 -10.22 -3.10 -19.16
N ALA A 126 -9.58 -4.18 -18.71
CA ALA A 126 -10.19 -5.11 -17.75
C ALA A 126 -9.97 -4.67 -16.29
N VAL A 127 -10.48 -3.49 -15.94
CA VAL A 127 -10.28 -2.82 -14.63
C VAL A 127 -10.71 -3.71 -13.46
N ALA A 128 -11.85 -4.41 -13.59
CA ALA A 128 -12.44 -5.17 -12.50
C ALA A 128 -11.73 -6.51 -12.20
N SER A 129 -10.97 -7.06 -13.15
CA SER A 129 -10.32 -8.37 -12.99
C SER A 129 -8.89 -8.29 -12.48
N LEU A 130 -8.31 -7.09 -12.38
CA LEU A 130 -6.94 -6.92 -11.94
C LEU A 130 -6.82 -7.06 -10.41
N SER A 131 -6.04 -8.06 -9.97
CA SER A 131 -5.69 -8.23 -8.55
C SER A 131 -4.67 -7.18 -8.12
N LEU A 132 -4.83 -6.64 -6.91
CA LEU A 132 -3.90 -5.67 -6.31
C LEU A 132 -2.92 -6.29 -5.30
N GLN A 133 -2.93 -7.60 -5.10
CA GLN A 133 -2.16 -8.26 -4.04
C GLN A 133 -0.64 -8.11 -4.19
N ASP A 134 -0.11 -8.19 -5.42
CA ASP A 134 1.35 -8.17 -5.70
C ASP A 134 1.83 -6.86 -6.35
N ILE A 135 1.14 -5.76 -6.06
CA ILE A 135 1.46 -4.46 -6.64
C ILE A 135 2.52 -3.75 -5.82
N GLU A 136 3.52 -3.21 -6.51
CA GLU A 136 4.50 -2.29 -5.95
C GLU A 136 3.92 -0.90 -5.82
N ARG A 137 3.35 -0.42 -6.94
CA ARG A 137 2.72 0.89 -7.05
C ARG A 137 1.83 0.97 -8.28
N ILE A 138 0.92 1.93 -8.24
CA ILE A 138 0.10 2.36 -9.38
C ILE A 138 0.54 3.77 -9.73
N GLU A 139 0.96 3.97 -10.96
CA GLU A 139 1.36 5.25 -11.51
C GLU A 139 0.24 5.76 -12.41
N ILE A 140 -0.21 6.99 -12.14
CA ILE A 140 -1.33 7.60 -12.84
C ILE A 140 -0.78 8.81 -13.57
N LEU A 141 -0.58 8.66 -14.88
CA LEU A 141 -0.22 9.76 -15.77
C LEU A 141 -1.51 10.44 -16.21
N ARG A 142 -1.73 11.67 -15.76
CA ARG A 142 -2.85 12.50 -16.20
C ARG A 142 -2.44 13.37 -17.38
N GLY A 143 -3.25 13.34 -18.43
CA GLY A 143 -3.04 14.09 -19.66
C GLY A 143 -2.80 13.20 -20.87
N PRO A 144 -2.88 13.77 -22.08
CA PRO A 144 -2.76 13.02 -23.33
C PRO A 144 -1.36 12.44 -23.51
N ALA A 145 -1.26 11.13 -23.74
CA ALA A 145 0.00 10.42 -23.99
C ALA A 145 0.03 9.55 -25.27
N PRO A 146 -0.60 9.96 -26.41
CA PRO A 146 -0.77 9.08 -27.57
C PRO A 146 0.53 8.72 -28.27
N VAL A 147 1.57 9.54 -28.13
CA VAL A 147 2.90 9.26 -28.71
C VAL A 147 3.55 8.05 -28.05
N THR A 148 3.38 7.90 -26.73
CA THR A 148 4.02 6.83 -25.96
C THR A 148 3.14 5.59 -25.90
N TYR A 149 1.82 5.75 -25.75
CA TYR A 149 0.90 4.64 -25.47
C TYR A 149 -0.14 4.36 -26.56
N GLY A 150 -0.22 5.20 -27.59
CA GLY A 150 -1.18 5.02 -28.68
C GLY A 150 -2.54 5.68 -28.44
N ALA A 151 -3.48 5.43 -29.35
CA ALA A 151 -4.72 6.19 -29.48
C ALA A 151 -5.60 6.23 -28.21
N THR A 152 -5.52 5.22 -27.35
CA THR A 152 -6.40 5.08 -26.18
C THR A 152 -5.87 5.72 -24.90
N SER A 153 -4.90 6.63 -25.02
CA SER A 153 -4.31 7.37 -23.88
C SER A 153 -4.64 8.87 -23.92
N PHE A 154 -5.86 9.19 -24.38
CA PHE A 154 -6.29 10.58 -24.59
C PHE A 154 -6.37 11.38 -23.28
N VAL A 155 -6.87 10.75 -22.22
CA VAL A 155 -7.03 11.38 -20.91
C VAL A 155 -5.89 11.04 -19.96
N GLY A 156 -5.25 9.89 -20.20
CA GLY A 156 -4.14 9.45 -19.36
C GLY A 156 -3.82 7.98 -19.50
N VAL A 157 -2.92 7.55 -18.63
CA VAL A 157 -2.46 6.17 -18.53
C VAL A 157 -2.45 5.77 -17.06
N ILE A 158 -3.02 4.62 -16.78
CA ILE A 158 -2.96 3.97 -15.47
C ILE A 158 -1.98 2.82 -15.63
N HIS A 159 -0.80 2.96 -15.04
CA HIS A 159 0.26 1.96 -15.12
C HIS A 159 0.42 1.28 -13.77
N VAL A 160 0.05 0.01 -13.73
CA VAL A 160 0.20 -0.85 -12.56
C VAL A 160 1.54 -1.58 -12.68
N VAL A 161 2.36 -1.46 -11.63
CA VAL A 161 3.70 -2.05 -11.56
C VAL A 161 3.72 -3.12 -10.48
N HIS A 162 4.03 -4.36 -10.86
CA HIS A 162 4.20 -5.46 -9.91
C HIS A 162 5.52 -5.36 -9.16
N ARG A 163 5.59 -5.98 -7.98
CA ARG A 163 6.84 -6.06 -7.25
C ARG A 163 7.83 -6.98 -7.94
N ALA A 164 9.08 -6.55 -7.96
CA ALA A 164 10.17 -7.40 -8.44
C ALA A 164 10.33 -8.64 -7.54
N ALA A 165 10.64 -9.79 -8.13
CA ALA A 165 10.93 -11.03 -7.38
C ALA A 165 12.12 -10.90 -6.41
N ALA A 166 13.02 -9.94 -6.67
CA ALA A 166 14.15 -9.61 -5.78
C ALA A 166 13.74 -8.77 -4.55
N ALA A 167 12.51 -8.23 -4.51
CA ALA A 167 12.04 -7.44 -3.38
C ALA A 167 11.89 -8.34 -2.15
N ARG A 168 12.72 -8.09 -1.13
CA ARG A 168 12.72 -8.83 0.15
C ARG A 168 11.62 -8.38 1.11
N ALA A 169 10.45 -8.04 0.59
CA ALA A 169 9.29 -7.79 1.43
C ALA A 169 8.69 -9.13 1.87
N GLN A 170 8.37 -9.23 3.15
CA GLN A 170 7.59 -10.34 3.71
C GLN A 170 6.48 -9.72 4.55
N TYR A 171 5.24 -10.07 4.27
CA TYR A 171 4.12 -9.65 5.09
C TYR A 171 3.01 -10.69 5.07
N ALA A 172 2.21 -10.69 6.13
CA ALA A 172 0.98 -11.44 6.21
C ALA A 172 -0.07 -10.51 6.81
N GLU A 173 -1.25 -10.50 6.21
CA GLU A 173 -2.39 -9.72 6.68
C GLU A 173 -3.64 -10.58 6.72
N ALA A 174 -4.49 -10.27 7.68
CA ALA A 174 -5.81 -10.85 7.83
C ALA A 174 -6.75 -9.74 8.29
N HIS A 175 -7.91 -9.64 7.66
CA HIS A 175 -8.92 -8.64 7.98
C HIS A 175 -10.31 -9.26 7.96
N GLY A 176 -11.18 -8.72 8.82
CA GLY A 176 -12.60 -9.04 8.88
C GLY A 176 -13.41 -7.76 8.87
N ALA A 177 -14.54 -7.77 8.20
CA ALA A 177 -15.42 -6.63 8.02
C ALA A 177 -16.90 -7.04 8.14
N THR A 178 -17.79 -6.06 8.08
CA THR A 178 -19.24 -6.26 8.23
C THR A 178 -19.79 -7.17 7.12
N PHE A 179 -20.99 -7.72 7.31
CA PHE A 179 -21.64 -8.64 6.37
C PHE A 179 -20.89 -9.97 6.15
N GLY A 180 -20.02 -10.37 7.09
CA GLY A 180 -19.24 -11.61 6.98
C GLY A 180 -18.13 -11.52 5.93
N SER A 181 -17.76 -10.32 5.50
CA SER A 181 -16.64 -10.10 4.60
C SER A 181 -15.32 -10.25 5.37
N GLY A 182 -14.32 -10.81 4.71
CA GLY A 182 -12.99 -11.00 5.28
C GLY A 182 -12.03 -11.48 4.20
N GLY A 183 -10.75 -11.30 4.48
CA GLY A 183 -9.70 -11.63 3.52
C GLY A 183 -8.36 -11.71 4.24
N GLY A 184 -7.40 -12.25 3.53
CA GLY A 184 -6.01 -12.24 3.95
C GLY A 184 -5.12 -12.17 2.72
N ALA A 185 -3.91 -11.71 2.94
CA ALA A 185 -2.86 -11.82 1.95
C ALA A 185 -1.57 -12.26 2.64
N VAL A 186 -0.78 -13.04 1.93
CA VAL A 186 0.52 -13.49 2.35
C VAL A 186 1.50 -13.24 1.24
N ASP A 187 2.68 -12.78 1.63
CA ASP A 187 3.72 -12.45 0.71
C ASP A 187 5.08 -12.88 1.27
N LEU A 188 5.74 -13.75 0.53
CA LEU A 188 6.94 -14.43 0.98
C LEU A 188 7.99 -14.41 -0.11
N ALA A 189 9.07 -13.66 0.12
CA ALA A 189 10.30 -13.83 -0.62
C ALA A 189 10.91 -15.21 -0.28
N LEU A 190 11.12 -16.03 -1.30
CA LEU A 190 11.74 -17.35 -1.16
C LEU A 190 13.28 -17.21 -1.20
N PRO A 191 14.03 -18.15 -0.58
CA PRO A 191 15.48 -18.16 -0.69
C PRO A 191 15.93 -18.19 -2.15
N ALA A 192 16.90 -17.34 -2.50
CA ALA A 192 17.46 -17.31 -3.84
C ALA A 192 18.11 -18.66 -4.19
N ALA A 193 17.79 -19.19 -5.36
CA ALA A 193 18.37 -20.43 -5.88
C ALA A 193 19.41 -20.07 -6.96
N GLY A 194 20.66 -19.87 -6.54
CA GLY A 194 21.71 -19.37 -7.43
C GLY A 194 21.45 -17.92 -7.84
N THR A 195 21.25 -17.67 -9.14
CA THR A 195 20.91 -16.35 -9.70
C THR A 195 19.40 -16.06 -9.72
N TRP A 196 18.57 -17.02 -9.33
CA TRP A 196 17.12 -16.91 -9.37
C TRP A 196 16.58 -16.34 -8.06
N ASN A 197 15.84 -15.24 -8.15
CA ASN A 197 15.03 -14.73 -7.07
C ASN A 197 13.57 -15.14 -7.30
N SER A 198 12.92 -15.61 -6.25
CA SER A 198 11.54 -16.10 -6.32
C SER A 198 10.73 -15.53 -5.17
N ARG A 199 9.44 -15.33 -5.43
CA ARG A 199 8.47 -14.75 -4.50
C ARG A 199 7.14 -15.49 -4.65
N LEU A 200 6.42 -15.64 -3.55
CA LEU A 200 5.09 -16.22 -3.50
C LEU A 200 4.16 -15.19 -2.86
N SER A 201 3.11 -14.81 -3.57
CA SER A 201 2.05 -13.93 -3.09
C SER A 201 0.68 -14.60 -3.26
N GLY A 202 -0.23 -14.43 -2.30
CA GLY A 202 -1.61 -14.94 -2.37
C GLY A 202 -2.53 -14.30 -1.35
#